data_AF-G5A487-F1
#
_entry.id   AF-G5A487-F1
#
_cell.length_a   1.000
_cell.length_b   1.000
_cell.length_c   1.000
_cell.angle_alpha   90.00
_cell.angle_beta   90.00
_cell.angle_gamma   90.00
#
_symmetry.space_group_name_H-M   'P 1'
#
loop_
_entity.id
_entity.type
_entity.pdbx_description
1 polymer ?
#
loop_
_entity_poly.entity_id
_entity_poly.type
_entity_poly.pdbx_seq_one_letter_code
_entity_poly.pdbx_strand_id
1 'polypeptide(L)'
;DHIKHIWCGGRDDLTNHIMKLFAWYVQRPYEKSGACVVLEGEEGCGKNIAFEILKNHVIGTRYCLETPKMKILTGRFNSAREHKILTVLNEAANVKQSSHEDQDELKDCITEPTCMIEKKGIDPYRVKDCNNLFIASNNSYSVKASKQMRRFLYLLCRSDRLGDKAYFKAMIDEFDNTDSGIHLYHYLMNMDLNGFHPQNDAPMTKEKSDM
;
A
#
# COMPACT_ATOMS: atom_id res chain seq x y z
N ASP A 1 2.85 4.37 -17.10
CA ASP A 1 4.17 5.04 -17.04
C ASP A 1 4.64 5.42 -15.66
N HIS A 2 3.86 6.16 -14.85
CA HIS A 2 4.32 6.62 -13.53
C HIS A 2 4.83 5.47 -12.64
N ILE A 3 4.04 4.42 -12.46
CA ILE A 3 4.44 3.23 -11.67
C ILE A 3 5.72 2.62 -12.25
N LYS A 4 5.77 2.39 -13.57
CA LYS A 4 6.92 1.76 -14.21
C LYS A 4 8.21 2.54 -14.01
N HIS A 5 8.21 3.83 -14.33
CA HIS A 5 9.44 4.62 -14.35
C HIS A 5 9.78 5.23 -13.00
N ILE A 6 8.78 5.76 -12.28
CA ILE A 6 9.00 6.46 -11.02
C ILE A 6 9.07 5.47 -9.86
N TRP A 7 8.07 4.60 -9.68
CA TRP A 7 8.08 3.66 -8.55
C TRP A 7 9.03 2.48 -8.74
N CYS A 8 9.10 1.94 -9.96
CA CYS A 8 9.82 0.71 -10.25
C CYS A 8 11.16 0.93 -10.97
N GLY A 9 11.55 2.17 -11.25
CA GLY A 9 12.82 2.49 -11.91
C GLY A 9 13.01 1.86 -13.29
N GLY A 10 11.92 1.58 -13.99
CA GLY A 10 11.88 0.92 -15.30
C GLY A 10 11.83 -0.61 -15.25
N ARG A 11 11.81 -1.23 -14.05
CA ARG A 11 11.76 -2.68 -13.88
C ARG A 11 10.37 -3.24 -14.16
N ASP A 12 10.27 -4.07 -15.20
CA ASP A 12 9.00 -4.70 -15.60
C ASP A 12 8.51 -5.75 -14.60
N ASP A 13 9.40 -6.46 -13.90
CA ASP A 13 9.02 -7.44 -12.89
C ASP A 13 8.33 -6.79 -11.69
N LEU A 14 8.87 -5.67 -11.19
CA LEU A 14 8.24 -4.86 -10.13
C LEU A 14 6.94 -4.22 -10.60
N THR A 15 6.93 -3.68 -11.82
CA THR A 15 5.74 -3.05 -12.40
C THR A 15 4.60 -4.07 -12.51
N ASN A 16 4.89 -5.25 -13.05
CA ASN A 16 3.91 -6.32 -13.20
C ASN A 16 3.40 -6.80 -11.83
N HIS A 17 4.28 -6.93 -10.84
CA HIS A 17 3.88 -7.30 -9.48
C HIS A 17 2.92 -6.25 -8.88
N ILE A 18 3.23 -4.96 -8.96
CA ILE A 18 2.37 -3.89 -8.46
C ILE A 18 1.01 -3.86 -9.18
N MET A 19 1.01 -4.00 -10.50
CA MET A 19 -0.26 -4.02 -11.25
C MET A 19 -1.12 -5.23 -10.89
N LYS A 20 -0.51 -6.42 -10.71
CA LYS A 20 -1.23 -7.61 -10.22
C LYS A 20 -1.72 -7.44 -8.79
N LEU A 21 -0.97 -6.74 -7.94
CA LEU A 21 -1.38 -6.43 -6.58
C LEU A 21 -2.59 -5.47 -6.57
N PHE A 22 -2.61 -4.46 -7.44
CA PHE A 22 -3.78 -3.59 -7.61
C PHE A 22 -4.99 -4.36 -8.14
N ALA A 23 -4.78 -5.26 -9.11
CA ALA A 23 -5.82 -6.15 -9.59
C ALA A 23 -6.35 -7.06 -8.47
N TRP A 24 -5.48 -7.56 -7.59
CA TRP A 24 -5.89 -8.34 -6.41
C TRP A 24 -6.86 -7.55 -5.52
N TYR A 25 -6.56 -6.28 -5.23
CA TYR A 25 -7.41 -5.44 -4.37
C TYR A 25 -8.82 -5.25 -4.95
N VAL A 26 -8.94 -5.19 -6.27
CA VAL A 26 -10.20 -4.94 -6.97
C VAL A 26 -10.98 -6.24 -7.22
N GLN A 27 -10.31 -7.31 -7.65
CA GLN A 27 -10.93 -8.60 -7.94
C GLN A 27 -11.24 -9.42 -6.67
N ARG A 28 -10.45 -9.24 -5.61
CA ARG A 28 -10.55 -9.97 -4.34
C ARG A 28 -10.60 -9.02 -3.14
N PRO A 29 -11.56 -8.07 -3.08
CA PRO A 29 -11.67 -7.11 -1.99
C PRO A 29 -12.02 -7.76 -0.63
N TYR A 30 -12.38 -9.04 -0.65
CA TYR A 30 -12.67 -9.88 0.50
C TYR A 30 -11.47 -10.69 0.99
N GLU A 31 -10.28 -10.52 0.39
CA GLU A 31 -9.08 -11.31 0.72
C GLU A 31 -7.86 -10.39 0.84
N LYS A 32 -7.09 -10.57 1.92
CA LYS A 32 -5.80 -9.87 2.08
C LYS A 32 -4.78 -10.50 1.16
N SER A 33 -3.95 -9.66 0.56
CA SER A 33 -2.79 -10.09 -0.23
C SER A 33 -1.70 -10.74 0.64
N GLY A 34 -1.66 -10.43 1.93
CA GLY A 34 -0.56 -10.83 2.82
C GLY A 34 0.77 -10.13 2.50
N ALA A 35 0.72 -9.12 1.62
CA ALA A 35 1.84 -8.31 1.18
C ALA A 35 1.66 -6.85 1.60
N CYS A 36 2.78 -6.15 1.76
CA CYS A 36 2.87 -4.74 2.08
C CYS A 36 3.89 -4.10 1.15
N VAL A 37 3.49 -3.04 0.46
CA VAL A 37 4.41 -2.28 -0.39
C VAL A 37 5.01 -1.15 0.42
N VAL A 38 6.34 -1.04 0.39
CA VAL A 38 7.09 0.04 1.00
C VAL A 38 7.67 0.88 -0.13
N LEU A 39 7.21 2.12 -0.26
CA LEU A 39 7.72 3.13 -1.18
C LEU A 39 8.60 4.12 -0.42
N GLU A 40 9.88 4.14 -0.75
CA GLU A 40 10.84 5.11 -0.24
C GLU A 40 11.23 6.10 -1.33
N GLY A 41 11.52 7.33 -0.97
CA GLY A 41 11.99 8.34 -1.93
C GLY A 41 11.81 9.74 -1.38
N GLU A 42 12.22 10.76 -2.11
CA GLU A 42 12.11 12.15 -1.66
C GLU A 42 10.65 12.61 -1.56
N GLU A 43 10.40 13.64 -0.74
CA GLU A 43 9.07 14.26 -0.69
C GLU A 43 8.71 14.88 -2.04
N GLY A 44 7.49 14.65 -2.53
CA GLY A 44 7.06 15.18 -3.83
C GLY A 44 7.56 14.41 -5.06
N CYS A 45 8.18 13.23 -4.91
CA CYS A 45 8.52 12.38 -6.06
C CYS A 45 7.33 11.60 -6.64
N GLY A 46 6.14 11.64 -6.01
CA GLY A 46 4.94 10.96 -6.49
C GLY A 46 4.61 9.62 -5.81
N LYS A 47 5.11 9.37 -4.59
CA LYS A 47 4.80 8.13 -3.84
C LYS A 47 3.29 7.86 -3.67
N ASN A 48 2.49 8.91 -3.50
CA ASN A 48 1.08 8.76 -3.14
C ASN A 48 0.12 8.79 -4.34
N ILE A 49 0.57 9.25 -5.52
CA ILE A 49 -0.36 9.58 -6.62
C ILE A 49 -1.14 8.36 -7.11
N ALA A 50 -0.52 7.19 -7.22
CA ALA A 50 -1.25 6.00 -7.67
C ALA A 50 -2.24 5.50 -6.61
N PHE A 51 -1.94 5.67 -5.32
CA PHE A 51 -2.91 5.40 -4.27
C PHE A 51 -4.08 6.38 -4.31
N GLU A 52 -3.82 7.68 -4.48
CA GLU A 52 -4.86 8.70 -4.62
C GLU A 52 -5.78 8.38 -5.79
N ILE A 53 -5.23 7.98 -6.94
CA ILE A 53 -6.00 7.56 -8.11
C ILE A 53 -6.85 6.32 -7.80
N LEU A 54 -6.27 5.27 -7.21
CA LEU A 54 -7.02 4.07 -6.83
C LEU A 54 -8.14 4.40 -5.84
N LYS A 55 -7.85 5.21 -4.82
CA LYS A 55 -8.80 5.63 -3.79
C LYS A 55 -9.98 6.39 -4.38
N ASN A 56 -9.71 7.38 -5.23
CA ASN A 56 -10.72 8.31 -5.73
C ASN A 56 -11.51 7.77 -6.91
N HIS A 57 -10.90 6.94 -7.78
CA HIS A 57 -11.50 6.57 -9.07
C HIS A 57 -11.75 5.06 -9.24
N VAL A 58 -11.28 4.20 -8.34
CA VAL A 58 -11.38 2.73 -8.51
C VAL A 58 -12.01 2.05 -7.30
N ILE A 59 -11.41 2.18 -6.12
CA ILE A 59 -11.81 1.47 -4.89
C ILE A 59 -12.91 2.26 -4.17
N GLY A 60 -12.77 3.58 -4.07
CA GLY A 60 -13.68 4.46 -3.35
C GLY A 60 -13.17 4.84 -1.95
N THR A 61 -13.29 6.13 -1.63
CA THR A 61 -12.74 6.75 -0.42
C THR A 61 -13.19 6.08 0.89
N ARG A 62 -14.42 5.55 0.94
CA ARG A 62 -14.98 4.86 2.12
C ARG A 62 -14.17 3.61 2.52
N TYR A 63 -13.56 2.93 1.55
CA TYR A 63 -12.82 1.69 1.75
C TYR A 63 -11.31 1.89 1.84
N CYS A 64 -10.86 3.15 1.80
CA CYS A 64 -9.45 3.51 1.96
C CYS A 64 -9.22 4.31 3.23
N LEU A 65 -8.04 4.16 3.81
CA LEU A 65 -7.58 4.97 4.94
C LEU A 65 -6.19 5.49 4.64
N GLU A 66 -5.94 6.75 4.96
CA GLU A 66 -4.63 7.38 4.83
C GLU A 66 -4.28 8.02 6.16
N THR A 67 -3.12 7.66 6.72
CA THR A 67 -2.74 8.16 8.03
C THR A 67 -1.24 8.13 8.26
N PRO A 68 -0.66 9.13 8.96
CA PRO A 68 0.71 9.03 9.43
C PRO A 68 0.86 8.23 10.74
N LYS A 69 -0.26 7.84 11.37
CA LYS A 69 -0.25 7.25 12.72
C LYS A 69 -0.51 5.75 12.65
N MET A 70 0.55 4.96 12.79
CA MET A 70 0.44 3.50 12.86
C MET A 70 -0.47 3.01 14.01
N LYS A 71 -0.51 3.73 15.14
CA LYS A 71 -1.39 3.45 16.28
C LYS A 71 -2.89 3.46 15.95
N ILE A 72 -3.30 4.01 14.81
CA ILE A 72 -4.69 3.88 14.34
C ILE A 72 -5.02 2.44 13.91
N LEU A 73 -4.00 1.68 13.49
CA LEU A 73 -4.13 0.27 13.12
C LEU A 73 -3.82 -0.68 14.28
N THR A 74 -2.77 -0.36 15.03
CA THR A 74 -2.17 -1.24 16.05
C THR A 74 -2.67 -0.95 17.47
N GLY A 75 -3.09 0.29 17.74
CA GLY A 75 -3.54 0.70 19.06
C GLY A 75 -4.89 0.13 19.48
N ARG A 76 -5.22 0.33 20.75
CA ARG A 76 -6.47 -0.13 21.38
C ARG A 76 -7.72 0.32 20.63
N PHE A 77 -7.86 1.63 20.36
CA PHE A 77 -9.01 2.14 19.61
C PHE A 77 -8.71 2.20 18.12
N ASN A 78 -9.06 1.14 17.39
CA ASN A 78 -8.67 0.92 16.01
C ASN A 78 -9.83 0.89 15.01
N SER A 79 -11.01 1.37 15.40
CA SER A 79 -12.22 1.30 14.56
C SER A 79 -12.10 1.95 13.17
N ALA A 80 -11.15 2.87 12.97
CA ALA A 80 -10.89 3.47 11.66
C ALA A 80 -10.36 2.46 10.62
N ARG A 81 -9.72 1.36 11.06
CA ARG A 81 -9.27 0.27 10.18
C ARG A 81 -10.42 -0.60 9.67
N GLU A 82 -11.59 -0.51 10.29
CA GLU A 82 -12.75 -1.32 9.96
C GLU A 82 -13.29 -0.97 8.56
N HIS A 83 -13.74 -1.98 7.83
CA HIS A 83 -14.28 -1.87 6.48
C HIS A 83 -13.32 -1.19 5.49
N LYS A 84 -12.02 -1.50 5.59
CA LYS A 84 -10.99 -1.02 4.67
C LYS A 84 -10.46 -2.15 3.79
N ILE A 85 -10.24 -1.82 2.52
CA ILE A 85 -9.54 -2.65 1.53
C ILE A 85 -8.07 -2.26 1.45
N LEU A 86 -7.77 -0.96 1.58
CA LEU A 86 -6.41 -0.44 1.45
C LEU A 86 -6.15 0.68 2.45
N THR A 87 -5.05 0.59 3.18
CA THR A 87 -4.56 1.65 4.07
C THR A 87 -3.16 2.09 3.67
N VAL A 88 -2.95 3.40 3.58
CA VAL A 88 -1.62 3.99 3.40
C VAL A 88 -1.13 4.60 4.70
N LEU A 89 0.04 4.14 5.14
CA LEU A 89 0.83 4.73 6.20
C LEU A 89 1.80 5.74 5.59
N ASN A 90 1.43 7.02 5.61
CA ASN A 90 2.30 8.11 5.16
C ASN A 90 3.36 8.42 6.22
N GLU A 91 4.57 8.78 5.81
CA GLU A 91 5.63 9.19 6.73
C GLU A 91 5.89 8.19 7.86
N ALA A 92 5.89 6.90 7.53
CA ALA A 92 6.26 5.84 8.47
C ALA A 92 7.73 5.91 8.92
N ALA A 93 8.46 6.98 8.60
CA ALA A 93 9.77 7.32 9.16
C ALA A 93 9.80 7.26 10.70
N ASN A 94 8.65 7.42 11.36
CA ASN A 94 8.51 7.25 12.82
C ASN A 94 8.53 5.79 13.30
N VAL A 95 8.54 4.78 12.41
CA VAL A 95 8.66 3.36 12.80
C VAL A 95 10.06 3.01 13.30
N LYS A 96 11.07 3.85 13.04
CA LYS A 96 12.36 3.75 13.75
C LYS A 96 12.25 4.08 15.24
N GLN A 97 11.23 4.84 15.64
CA GLN A 97 10.92 5.18 17.04
C GLN A 97 9.76 4.35 17.62
N SER A 98 9.07 3.56 16.80
CA SER A 98 7.99 2.69 17.29
C SER A 98 8.56 1.51 18.08
N SER A 99 7.82 1.05 19.09
CA SER A 99 8.25 -0.09 19.91
C SER A 99 8.38 -1.37 19.07
N HIS A 100 9.04 -2.39 19.62
CA HIS A 100 9.08 -3.72 19.01
C HIS A 100 7.68 -4.33 18.84
N GLU A 101 6.82 -4.13 19.84
CA GLU A 101 5.42 -4.56 19.83
C GLU A 101 4.67 -3.97 18.64
N ASP A 102 4.84 -2.67 18.41
CA ASP A 102 4.21 -1.94 17.32
C ASP A 102 4.58 -2.47 15.92
N GLN A 103 5.84 -2.90 15.73
CA GLN A 103 6.29 -3.51 14.48
C GLN A 103 5.73 -4.92 14.30
N ASP A 104 5.58 -5.68 15.38
CA ASP A 104 5.00 -7.02 15.33
C ASP A 104 3.48 -6.97 15.09
N GLU A 105 2.77 -6.05 15.75
CA GLU A 105 1.35 -5.78 15.49
C GLU A 105 1.10 -5.33 14.04
N LEU A 106 1.98 -4.50 13.47
CA LEU A 106 1.87 -4.11 12.06
C LEU A 106 1.99 -5.32 11.13
N LYS A 107 2.91 -6.25 11.44
CA LYS A 107 3.08 -7.47 10.64
C LYS A 107 1.87 -8.38 10.72
N ASP A 108 1.25 -8.48 11.89
CA ASP A 108 0.00 -9.20 12.06
C ASP A 108 -1.12 -8.51 11.27
N CYS A 109 -1.15 -7.17 11.27
CA CYS A 109 -2.05 -6.41 10.40
C CYS A 109 -1.82 -6.67 8.90
N ILE A 110 -0.68 -7.19 8.46
CA ILE A 110 -0.46 -7.57 7.06
C ILE A 110 -1.04 -8.96 6.75
N THR A 111 -0.85 -9.95 7.63
CA THR A 111 -1.14 -11.36 7.30
C THR A 111 -2.37 -11.96 7.99
N GLU A 112 -2.78 -11.46 9.15
CA GLU A 112 -3.87 -12.07 9.91
C GLU A 112 -5.22 -11.87 9.20
N PRO A 113 -6.04 -12.93 9.03
CA PRO A 113 -7.31 -12.87 8.31
C PRO A 113 -8.45 -12.28 9.15
N THR A 114 -8.24 -12.11 10.46
CA THR A 114 -9.21 -11.52 11.38
C THR A 114 -8.52 -10.56 12.32
N CYS A 115 -9.25 -9.56 12.80
CA CYS A 115 -8.77 -8.64 13.82
C CYS A 115 -9.85 -8.36 14.86
N MET A 116 -9.41 -7.90 16.04
CA MET A 116 -10.30 -7.35 17.05
C MET A 116 -10.49 -5.86 16.77
N ILE A 117 -11.75 -5.43 16.69
CA ILE A 117 -12.12 -4.02 16.60
C ILE A 117 -12.62 -3.58 17.96
N GLU A 118 -11.99 -2.53 18.51
CA GLU A 118 -12.44 -1.88 19.74
C GLU A 118 -12.83 -0.43 19.45
N LYS A 119 -14.12 -0.14 19.66
CA LYS A 119 -14.74 1.18 19.52
C LYS A 119 -14.89 1.80 20.91
N LYS A 120 -14.77 3.12 21.01
CA LYS A 120 -14.93 3.80 22.30
C LYS A 120 -16.35 3.59 22.82
N GLY A 121 -16.47 3.00 24.01
CA GLY A 121 -17.76 2.73 24.66
C GLY A 121 -18.52 1.54 24.10
N ILE A 122 -17.88 0.67 23.32
CA ILE A 122 -18.47 -0.56 22.78
C ILE A 122 -17.50 -1.71 23.06
N ASP A 123 -18.04 -2.88 23.42
CA ASP A 123 -17.23 -4.07 23.67
C ASP A 123 -16.45 -4.51 22.41
N PRO A 124 -15.19 -4.95 22.56
CA PRO A 124 -14.41 -5.45 21.43
C PRO A 124 -15.09 -6.64 20.75
N TYR A 125 -15.06 -6.65 19.42
CA TYR A 125 -15.60 -7.75 18.63
C TYR A 125 -14.67 -8.13 17.49
N ARG A 126 -14.76 -9.39 17.05
CA ARG A 126 -13.90 -9.92 16.00
C ARG A 126 -14.53 -9.71 14.63
N VAL A 127 -13.74 -9.24 13.68
CA VAL A 127 -14.14 -9.09 12.27
C VAL A 127 -13.16 -9.79 11.35
N LYS A 128 -13.63 -10.12 10.14
CA LYS A 128 -12.74 -10.47 9.04
C LYS A 128 -11.98 -9.22 8.61
N ASP A 129 -10.66 -9.32 8.51
CA ASP A 129 -9.82 -8.25 8.03
C ASP A 129 -9.53 -8.45 6.54
N CYS A 130 -9.83 -7.43 5.74
CA CYS A 130 -9.57 -7.40 4.30
C CYS A 130 -8.59 -6.28 3.92
N ASN A 131 -8.00 -5.59 4.92
CA ASN A 131 -7.20 -4.41 4.71
C ASN A 131 -5.79 -4.77 4.24
N ASN A 132 -5.37 -4.19 3.11
CA ASN A 132 -4.02 -4.27 2.58
C ASN A 132 -3.24 -3.01 2.96
N LEU A 133 -1.92 -3.12 3.13
CA LEU A 133 -1.10 -2.00 3.62
C LEU A 133 -0.13 -1.51 2.54
N PHE A 134 -0.03 -0.19 2.45
CA PHE A 134 1.00 0.54 1.74
C PHE A 134 1.72 1.45 2.72
N ILE A 135 3.03 1.55 2.60
CA ILE A 135 3.88 2.40 3.43
C ILE A 135 4.60 3.36 2.50
N ALA A 136 4.43 4.66 2.70
CA ALA A 136 5.17 5.69 1.98
C ALA A 136 6.09 6.40 2.97
N SER A 137 7.40 6.46 2.67
CA SER A 137 8.40 7.06 3.57
C SER A 137 9.37 7.97 2.82
N ASN A 138 9.80 9.04 3.48
CA ASN A 138 10.88 9.91 3.03
C ASN A 138 12.27 9.39 3.46
N ASN A 139 12.31 8.58 4.51
CA ASN A 139 13.53 8.01 5.08
C ASN A 139 13.56 6.51 4.87
N SER A 140 14.75 5.90 4.99
CA SER A 140 14.87 4.44 4.96
C SER A 140 13.98 3.79 6.03
N TYR A 141 13.02 2.99 5.58
CA TYR A 141 12.08 2.23 6.39
C TYR A 141 12.68 0.85 6.64
N SER A 142 13.40 0.70 7.75
CA SER A 142 13.95 -0.59 8.13
C SER A 142 12.93 -1.38 8.95
N VAL A 143 12.55 -2.55 8.44
CA VAL A 143 11.98 -3.63 9.25
C VAL A 143 13.15 -4.51 9.64
N LYS A 144 13.33 -4.80 10.93
CA LYS A 144 14.44 -5.65 11.38
C LYS A 144 14.44 -6.99 10.63
N ALA A 145 15.61 -7.36 10.10
CA ALA A 145 15.85 -8.58 9.35
C ALA A 145 15.26 -9.80 10.06
N SER A 146 14.25 -10.40 9.44
CA SER A 146 13.60 -11.62 9.92
C SER A 146 13.06 -12.41 8.74
N LYS A 147 12.62 -13.66 8.99
CA LYS A 147 11.91 -14.52 8.01
C LYS A 147 10.66 -13.84 7.38
N GLN A 148 10.27 -12.68 7.88
CA GLN A 148 9.06 -11.95 7.54
C GLN A 148 9.27 -10.95 6.39
N MET A 149 10.50 -10.80 5.86
CA MET A 149 10.79 -9.97 4.67
C MET A 149 9.98 -10.36 3.43
N ARG A 150 9.46 -11.59 3.36
CA ARG A 150 8.52 -12.02 2.30
C ARG A 150 7.22 -11.22 2.29
N ARG A 151 6.81 -10.63 3.42
CA ARG A 151 5.62 -9.76 3.50
C ARG A 151 5.82 -8.42 2.81
N PHE A 152 7.06 -8.02 2.55
CA PHE A 152 7.39 -6.67 2.10
C PHE A 152 7.96 -6.67 0.68
N LEU A 153 7.41 -5.77 -0.14
CA LEU A 153 7.97 -5.35 -1.42
C LEU A 153 8.53 -3.94 -1.27
N TYR A 154 9.84 -3.79 -1.38
CA TYR A 154 10.52 -2.51 -1.24
C TYR A 154 10.73 -1.87 -2.61
N LEU A 155 10.32 -0.62 -2.75
CA LEU A 155 10.43 0.17 -3.96
C LEU A 155 11.10 1.51 -3.64
N LEU A 156 12.10 1.87 -4.44
CA LEU A 156 12.75 3.17 -4.37
C LEU A 156 12.21 4.06 -5.50
N CYS A 157 11.34 4.99 -5.12
CA CYS A 157 10.82 6.01 -6.01
C CYS A 157 11.92 6.93 -6.50
N ARG A 158 12.00 7.09 -7.81
CA ARG A 158 12.95 8.01 -8.44
C ARG A 158 12.48 9.46 -8.34
N SER A 159 13.44 10.37 -8.23
CA SER A 159 13.18 11.82 -8.18
C SER A 159 13.13 12.48 -9.58
N ASP A 160 12.98 11.73 -10.68
CA ASP A 160 13.03 12.31 -12.04
C ASP A 160 11.90 13.33 -12.31
N ARG A 161 10.81 13.28 -11.53
CA ARG A 161 9.66 14.20 -11.60
C ARG A 161 9.49 15.06 -10.35
N LEU A 162 10.54 15.18 -9.52
CA LEU A 162 10.49 15.96 -8.29
C LEU A 162 10.09 17.41 -8.57
N GLY A 163 9.01 17.86 -7.95
CA GLY A 163 8.51 19.24 -8.12
C GLY A 163 7.86 19.53 -9.48
N ASP A 164 7.71 18.54 -10.37
CA ASP A 164 7.04 18.68 -11.67
C ASP A 164 5.51 18.74 -11.49
N LYS A 165 5.04 19.90 -11.03
CA LYS A 165 3.61 20.15 -10.76
C LYS A 165 2.75 19.96 -12.00
N ALA A 166 3.25 20.29 -13.19
CA ALA A 166 2.51 20.14 -14.43
C ALA A 166 2.27 18.68 -14.77
N TYR A 167 3.29 17.82 -14.60
CA TYR A 167 3.17 16.38 -14.79
C TYR A 167 2.14 15.74 -13.85
N PHE A 168 2.22 16.04 -12.54
CA PHE A 168 1.28 15.48 -11.57
C PHE A 168 -0.14 16.02 -11.77
N LYS A 169 -0.28 17.31 -12.04
CA LYS A 169 -1.57 17.92 -12.33
C LYS A 169 -2.22 17.32 -13.57
N ALA A 170 -1.47 17.15 -14.67
CA ALA A 170 -2.01 16.54 -15.88
C ALA A 170 -2.51 15.12 -15.64
N MET A 171 -1.82 14.34 -14.80
CA MET A 171 -2.26 12.99 -14.44
C MET A 171 -3.55 13.02 -13.61
N ILE A 172 -3.62 13.88 -12.59
CA ILE A 172 -4.84 14.02 -11.77
C ILE A 172 -6.01 14.51 -12.63
N ASP A 173 -5.80 15.54 -13.45
CA ASP A 173 -6.81 16.11 -14.33
C ASP A 173 -7.34 15.07 -15.33
N GLU A 174 -6.50 14.18 -15.84
CA GLU A 174 -6.92 13.08 -16.71
C GLU A 174 -7.91 12.15 -15.98
N PHE A 175 -7.65 11.80 -14.73
CA PHE A 175 -8.56 10.94 -13.95
C PHE A 175 -9.80 11.66 -13.44
N ASP A 176 -9.71 12.95 -13.12
CA ASP A 176 -10.82 13.76 -12.62
C ASP A 176 -11.81 14.18 -13.71
N ASN A 177 -11.33 14.41 -14.94
CA ASN A 177 -12.13 15.01 -16.00
C ASN A 177 -12.48 14.04 -17.14
N THR A 178 -12.07 12.77 -17.04
CA THR A 178 -12.36 11.74 -18.05
C THR A 178 -12.81 10.42 -17.39
N ASP A 179 -13.19 9.44 -18.21
CA ASP A 179 -13.53 8.08 -17.75
C ASP A 179 -12.28 7.20 -17.51
N SER A 180 -11.09 7.79 -17.37
CA SER A 180 -9.83 7.07 -17.11
C SER A 180 -9.89 6.13 -15.90
N GLY A 181 -10.66 6.49 -14.87
CA GLY A 181 -10.94 5.61 -13.73
C GLY A 181 -11.64 4.30 -14.11
N ILE A 182 -12.65 4.38 -14.99
CA ILE A 182 -13.40 3.22 -15.50
C ILE A 182 -12.47 2.34 -16.34
N HIS A 183 -11.64 2.92 -17.20
CA HIS A 183 -10.66 2.18 -17.98
C HIS A 183 -9.63 1.45 -17.10
N LEU A 184 -9.12 2.11 -16.06
CA LEU A 184 -8.22 1.49 -15.10
C LEU A 184 -8.92 0.35 -14.35
N TYR A 185 -10.16 0.55 -13.88
CA TYR A 185 -10.95 -0.50 -13.24
C TYR A 185 -11.13 -1.72 -14.15
N HIS A 186 -11.54 -1.51 -15.41
CA HIS A 186 -11.69 -2.59 -16.38
C HIS A 186 -10.37 -3.32 -16.65
N TYR A 187 -9.27 -2.59 -16.78
CA TYR A 187 -7.95 -3.19 -16.96
C TYR A 187 -7.56 -4.07 -15.77
N LEU A 188 -7.74 -3.58 -14.54
CA LEU A 188 -7.44 -4.32 -13.32
C LEU A 188 -8.37 -5.54 -13.12
N MET A 189 -9.65 -5.42 -13.45
CA MET A 189 -10.62 -6.51 -13.33
C MET A 189 -10.38 -7.67 -14.30
N ASN A 190 -9.75 -7.41 -15.46
CA ASN A 190 -9.48 -8.43 -16.48
C ASN A 190 -8.04 -8.95 -16.44
N MET A 191 -7.23 -8.53 -15.48
CA MET A 191 -5.86 -9.00 -15.34
C MET A 191 -5.82 -10.44 -14.85
N ASP A 192 -5.01 -11.28 -15.49
CA ASP A 192 -4.81 -12.67 -15.06
C ASP A 192 -3.98 -12.74 -13.76
N LEU A 193 -4.60 -13.31 -12.74
CA LEU A 193 -4.02 -13.55 -11.41
C LEU A 193 -3.78 -15.04 -11.13
N ASN A 194 -3.96 -15.92 -12.12
CA ASN A 194 -3.73 -17.34 -11.91
C ASN A 194 -2.28 -17.62 -11.50
N GLY A 195 -2.13 -18.37 -10.42
CA GLY A 195 -0.82 -18.69 -9.83
C GLY A 195 -0.09 -17.50 -9.19
N PHE A 196 -0.69 -16.31 -9.12
CA PHE A 196 -0.11 -15.16 -8.44
C PHE A 196 -0.31 -15.24 -6.93
N HIS A 197 0.78 -15.22 -6.18
CA HIS A 197 0.84 -15.23 -4.73
C HIS A 197 1.52 -13.94 -4.27
N PRO A 198 0.77 -12.87 -3.92
CA PRO A 198 1.36 -11.56 -3.67
C PRO A 198 2.51 -11.55 -2.67
N GLN A 199 2.39 -12.32 -1.58
CA GLN A 199 3.44 -12.45 -0.57
C GLN A 199 4.67 -13.23 -1.05
N ASN A 200 4.49 -14.30 -1.83
CA ASN A 200 5.60 -15.19 -2.19
C ASN A 200 6.31 -14.75 -3.47
N ASP A 201 5.59 -14.07 -4.35
CA ASP A 201 6.07 -13.68 -5.68
C ASP A 201 6.67 -12.25 -5.69
N ALA A 202 6.84 -11.63 -4.51
CA ALA A 202 7.43 -10.30 -4.37
C ALA A 202 8.89 -10.32 -4.85
N PRO A 203 9.24 -9.58 -5.93
CA PRO A 203 10.58 -9.62 -6.49
C PRO A 203 11.63 -9.13 -5.49
N MET A 204 12.85 -9.66 -5.62
CA MET A 204 13.98 -9.17 -4.85
C MET A 204 14.41 -7.78 -5.36
N THR A 205 14.69 -6.90 -4.42
CA THR A 205 15.22 -5.55 -4.67
C THR A 205 16.52 -5.39 -3.89
N LYS A 206 17.37 -4.44 -4.28
CA LYS A 206 18.68 -4.23 -3.63
C LYS A 206 18.48 -3.78 -2.18
N GLU A 207 17.45 -2.98 -1.97
CA GLU A 207 17.00 -2.47 -0.69
C GLU A 207 16.63 -3.62 0.27
N LYS A 208 16.10 -4.72 -0.27
CA LYS A 208 15.78 -5.93 0.49
C LYS A 208 16.99 -6.81 0.78
N SER A 209 18.05 -6.75 -0.02
CA SER A 209 19.31 -7.47 0.26
C SER A 209 20.21 -6.77 1.27
N ASP A 210 20.08 -5.45 1.39
CA ASP A 210 20.94 -4.60 2.22
C ASP A 210 20.38 -4.41 3.66
N MET A 211 19.25 -5.06 3.99
CA MET A 211 18.59 -5.06 5.32
C MET A 211 18.83 -6.36 6.08
#